data_AF-A0A2K3Q8R2-F1
#
_entry.id   AF-A0A2K3Q8R2-F1
#
_cell.length_a   1.000
_cell.length_b   1.000
_cell.length_c   1.000
_cell.angle_alpha   90.00
_cell.angle_beta   90.00
_cell.angle_gamma   90.00
#
_symmetry.space_group_name_H-M   'P 1'
#
loop_
_entity.id
_entity.type
_entity.pdbx_description
1 polymer ?
#
loop_
_entity_poly.entity_id
_entity_poly.type
_entity_poly.pdbx_seq_one_letter_code
_entity_poly.pdbx_strand_id
1 'polypeptide(L)'
;MTALLGPPPPEFLRRSTETSRYWNEHGQWHGPVPLPPGRKFESLTGTLAGEDEGMFLNFIQCVLCWIPEERVTTLQAYFHPWLRGKGS
;
A
#
# COMPACT_ATOMS: atom_id res chain seq x y z
N MET A 1 -6.37 1.57 0.38
CA MET A 1 -5.26 2.29 -0.28
C MET A 1 -5.18 3.71 0.22
N THR A 2 -6.11 4.61 -0.08
CA THR A 2 -6.00 6.05 0.28
C THR A 2 -5.75 6.36 1.75
N ALA A 3 -6.49 5.73 2.67
CA ALA A 3 -6.30 5.98 4.10
C ALA A 3 -4.93 5.52 4.62
N LEU A 4 -4.22 4.65 3.91
CA LEU A 4 -2.93 4.07 4.30
C LEU A 4 -1.76 4.70 3.53
N LEU A 5 -1.91 4.85 2.21
CA LEU A 5 -0.86 5.35 1.30
C LEU A 5 -0.96 6.85 1.05
N GLY A 6 -2.02 7.50 1.52
CA GLY A 6 -2.36 8.86 1.10
C GLY A 6 -3.00 8.90 -0.30
N PRO A 7 -3.19 10.11 -0.85
CA PRO A 7 -3.84 10.30 -2.15
C PRO A 7 -3.06 9.59 -3.28
N PRO A 8 -3.75 9.08 -4.31
CA PRO A 8 -3.09 8.49 -5.47
C PRO A 8 -2.28 9.54 -6.24
N PRO A 9 -1.14 9.16 -6.84
CA PRO A 9 -0.36 10.06 -7.67
C PRO A 9 -1.10 10.41 -8.98
N PRO A 10 -0.78 11.56 -9.62
CA PRO A 10 -1.41 11.97 -10.88
C PRO A 10 -1.29 10.95 -12.00
N GLU A 11 -0.20 10.19 -12.04
CA GLU A 11 -0.06 9.09 -13.00
C GLU A 11 -1.15 8.03 -12.84
N PHE A 12 -1.50 7.65 -11.61
CA PHE A 12 -2.58 6.70 -11.37
C PHE A 12 -3.94 7.25 -11.81
N LEU A 13 -4.23 8.51 -11.46
CA LEU A 13 -5.49 9.18 -11.80
C LEU A 13 -5.73 9.24 -13.32
N ARG A 14 -4.67 9.48 -14.10
CA ARG A 14 -4.76 9.59 -15.55
C ARG A 14 -4.98 8.26 -16.29
N ARG A 15 -4.80 7.11 -15.62
CA ARG A 15 -4.93 5.78 -16.26
C ARG A 15 -6.37 5.39 -16.56
N SER A 16 -7.36 5.99 -15.90
CA SER A 16 -8.77 5.68 -16.14
C SER A 16 -9.68 6.84 -15.75
N THR A 17 -10.66 7.12 -16.59
CA THR A 17 -11.74 8.08 -16.32
C THR A 17 -12.57 7.69 -15.09
N GLU A 18 -12.62 6.40 -14.74
CA GLU A 18 -13.36 5.93 -13.56
C GLU A 18 -12.79 6.45 -12.24
N THR A 19 -11.50 6.83 -12.20
CA THR A 19 -10.87 7.37 -10.98
C THR A 19 -11.52 8.69 -10.56
N SER A 20 -12.03 9.47 -11.51
CA SER A 20 -12.70 10.75 -11.28
C SER A 20 -13.98 10.61 -10.45
N ARG A 21 -14.55 9.40 -10.31
CA ARG A 21 -15.71 9.13 -9.44
C ARG A 21 -15.36 9.13 -7.95
N TYR A 22 -14.08 9.02 -7.62
CA TYR A 22 -13.60 8.84 -6.25
C TYR A 22 -12.59 9.90 -5.82
N TRP A 23 -11.74 10.37 -6.74
CA TRP A 23 -10.75 11.42 -6.50
C TRP A 23 -10.91 12.56 -7.49
N ASN A 24 -10.63 13.78 -7.05
CA ASN A 24 -10.60 14.95 -7.94
C ASN A 24 -9.23 15.03 -8.62
N GLU A 25 -9.04 16.03 -9.48
CA GLU A 25 -7.79 16.24 -10.23
C GLU A 25 -6.56 16.46 -9.31
N HIS A 26 -6.79 16.86 -8.05
CA HIS A 26 -5.75 17.02 -7.03
C HIS A 26 -5.54 15.76 -6.17
N GLY A 27 -6.17 14.64 -6.51
CA GLY A 27 -6.09 13.39 -5.75
C GLY A 27 -6.86 13.39 -4.44
N GLN A 28 -7.68 14.39 -4.17
CA GLN A 28 -8.49 14.46 -2.96
C GLN A 28 -9.75 13.61 -3.13
N TRP A 29 -10.08 12.85 -2.09
CA TRP A 29 -11.26 11.99 -2.07
C TRP A 29 -12.56 12.81 -2.08
N HIS A 30 -13.48 12.45 -2.97
CA HIS A 30 -14.85 12.97 -3.02
C HIS A 30 -15.89 11.87 -3.28
N GLY A 31 -15.49 10.60 -3.13
CA GLY A 31 -16.39 9.47 -3.29
C GLY A 31 -17.56 9.47 -2.30
N PRO A 32 -18.59 8.65 -2.55
CA PRO A 32 -19.88 8.70 -1.84
C PRO A 32 -19.80 8.30 -0.35
N VAL A 33 -18.72 7.62 0.05
CA VAL A 33 -18.50 7.16 1.42
C VAL A 33 -17.24 7.84 1.97
N PRO A 34 -17.26 8.41 3.19
CA PRO A 34 -16.07 8.97 3.80
C PRO A 34 -14.95 7.93 3.91
N LEU A 35 -13.71 8.37 3.71
CA LEU A 35 -12.57 7.51 4.01
C LEU A 35 -12.52 7.20 5.51
N PRO A 36 -12.07 6.00 5.91
CA PRO A 36 -11.75 5.74 7.30
C PRO A 36 -10.62 6.69 7.76
N PRO A 37 -10.45 6.89 9.07
CA PRO A 37 -9.33 7.66 9.61
C PRO A 37 -8.00 7.20 9.02
N GLY A 38 -7.07 8.15 8.83
CA GLY A 38 -5.73 7.87 8.35
C GLY A 38 -5.07 6.77 9.18
N ARG A 39 -4.52 5.77 8.49
CA ARG A 39 -3.84 4.63 9.10
C ARG A 39 -2.35 4.71 8.76
N LYS A 40 -1.53 4.27 9.70
CA LYS A 40 -0.11 4.04 9.45
C LYS A 40 0.14 2.55 9.19
N PHE A 41 1.25 2.22 8.54
CA PHE A 41 1.58 0.82 8.23
C PHE A 41 1.72 -0.03 9.49
N GLU A 42 2.20 0.56 10.59
CA GLU A 42 2.30 -0.06 11.92
C GLU A 42 0.95 -0.57 12.42
N SER A 43 -0.18 0.00 11.96
CA SER A 43 -1.50 -0.53 12.31
C SER A 43 -1.84 -1.88 11.67
N LEU A 44 -1.03 -2.35 10.70
CA LEU A 44 -1.23 -3.62 10.01
C LEU A 44 -0.50 -4.79 10.68
N THR A 45 0.38 -4.53 11.65
CA THR A 45 1.27 -5.52 12.26
C THR A 45 0.53 -6.48 13.18
N GLY A 46 -0.62 -6.07 13.73
CA GLY A 46 -1.48 -6.93 14.53
C GLY A 46 -0.78 -7.39 15.81
N THR A 47 -0.44 -8.69 15.86
CA THR A 47 0.29 -9.31 16.98
C THR A 47 1.78 -9.47 16.74
N LEU A 48 2.28 -9.06 15.57
CA LEU A 48 3.72 -9.08 15.27
C LEU A 48 4.43 -8.07 16.17
N ALA A 49 5.63 -8.43 16.63
CA ALA A 49 6.44 -7.58 17.48
C ALA A 49 7.93 -7.78 17.18
N GLY A 50 8.73 -6.76 17.52
CA GLY A 50 10.18 -6.82 17.40
C GLY A 50 10.65 -6.90 15.95
N GLU A 51 11.61 -7.78 15.66
CA GLU A 51 12.22 -7.86 14.33
C GLU A 51 11.24 -8.31 13.24
N ASP A 52 10.28 -9.18 13.58
CA ASP A 52 9.31 -9.68 12.62
C ASP A 52 8.32 -8.59 12.18
N GLU A 53 7.96 -7.71 13.11
CA GLU A 53 7.16 -6.51 12.81
C GLU A 53 7.86 -5.63 11.78
N GLY A 54 9.15 -5.32 11.99
CA GLY A 54 9.92 -4.50 11.07
C GLY A 54 10.06 -5.13 9.68
N MET A 55 10.31 -6.45 9.62
CA MET A 55 10.41 -7.18 8.36
C MET A 55 9.07 -7.26 7.62
N PHE A 56 7.96 -7.43 8.34
CA PHE A 56 6.61 -7.38 7.76
C PHE A 56 6.28 -6.00 7.20
N LEU A 57 6.59 -4.94 7.94
CA LEU A 57 6.34 -3.57 7.51
C LEU A 57 7.12 -3.24 6.24
N ASN A 58 8.39 -3.65 6.17
CA ASN A 58 9.20 -3.51 4.96
C ASN A 58 8.58 -4.27 3.79
N PHE A 59 8.15 -5.52 4.01
CA PHE A 59 7.50 -6.34 2.99
C PHE A 59 6.24 -5.65 2.42
N ILE A 60 5.32 -5.22 3.29
CA ILE A 60 4.04 -4.68 2.81
C ILE A 60 4.20 -3.33 2.12
N GLN A 61 5.19 -2.52 2.52
CA GLN A 61 5.54 -1.27 1.84
C GLN A 61 6.06 -1.51 0.42
N CYS A 62 6.73 -2.63 0.19
CA CYS A 62 7.17 -3.05 -1.14
C CYS A 62 6.02 -3.56 -2.04
N VAL A 63 4.92 -4.05 -1.44
CA VAL A 63 3.78 -4.64 -2.17
C VAL A 63 2.67 -3.62 -2.41
N LEU A 64 2.40 -2.71 -1.46
CA LEU A 64 1.32 -1.73 -1.55
C LEU A 64 1.77 -0.45 -2.26
N CYS A 65 1.74 -0.48 -3.59
CA CYS A 65 1.97 0.71 -4.42
C CYS A 65 0.70 1.09 -5.20
N TRP A 66 0.50 2.40 -5.36
CA TRP A 66 -0.52 2.94 -6.26
C TRP A 66 -0.22 2.55 -7.71
N ILE A 67 1.02 2.72 -8.13
CA ILE A 67 1.51 2.37 -9.46
C ILE A 67 1.84 0.87 -9.48
N PRO A 68 1.13 0.04 -10.26
CA PRO A 68 1.39 -1.39 -10.33
C PRO A 68 2.82 -1.75 -10.75
N GLU A 69 3.43 -0.94 -11.63
CA GLU A 69 4.78 -1.16 -12.15
C GLU A 69 5.88 -0.88 -11.11
N GLU A 70 5.58 -0.13 -10.05
CA GLU A 70 6.48 0.09 -8.92
C GLU A 70 6.39 -1.02 -7.87
N ARG A 71 5.42 -1.93 -7.98
CA ARG A 71 5.29 -3.04 -7.04
C ARG A 71 6.40 -4.04 -7.26
N VAL A 72 6.84 -4.68 -6.17
CA VAL A 72 7.70 -5.85 -6.31
C VAL A 72 7.00 -6.94 -7.11
N THR A 73 7.77 -7.65 -7.93
CA THR A 73 7.28 -8.82 -8.64
C THR A 73 6.92 -9.93 -7.66
N THR A 74 6.04 -10.86 -8.07
CA THR A 74 5.71 -12.04 -7.26
C THR A 74 6.95 -12.84 -6.86
N LEU A 75 7.96 -12.91 -7.74
CA LEU A 75 9.22 -13.59 -7.45
C LEU A 75 10.02 -12.86 -6.37
N GLN A 76 10.17 -11.53 -6.48
CA GLN A 76 10.84 -10.73 -5.45
C GLN A 76 10.11 -10.78 -4.11
N ALA A 77 8.77 -10.71 -4.13
CA ALA A 77 7.96 -10.87 -2.93
C ALA A 77 8.20 -12.25 -2.30
N TYR A 78 8.18 -13.32 -3.08
CA TYR A 78 8.43 -14.69 -2.60
C TYR A 78 9.81 -14.83 -1.94
N PHE A 79 10.83 -14.12 -2.44
CA PHE A 79 12.17 -14.13 -1.85
C PHE A 79 12.37 -13.10 -0.73
N HIS A 80 11.36 -12.34 -0.36
CA HIS A 80 11.48 -11.35 0.71
C HIS A 80 11.82 -12.05 2.05
N PRO A 81 12.76 -11.53 2.85
CA PRO A 81 13.21 -12.18 4.10
C PRO A 81 12.06 -12.53 5.06
N TRP A 82 11.05 -11.67 5.14
CA TRP A 82 9.86 -11.92 5.95
C TRP A 82 9.07 -13.17 5.51
N LEU A 83 8.88 -13.38 4.19
CA LEU A 83 8.11 -14.52 3.67
C LEU A 83 8.90 -15.84 3.68
N ARG A 84 10.22 -15.78 3.48
CA ARG A 84 11.08 -16.97 3.52
C ARG A 84 11.47 -17.43 4.93
N GLY A 85 11.35 -16.56 5.92
CA GLY A 85 11.88 -16.79 7.26
C GLY A 85 13.41 -16.68 7.32
N LYS A 86 13.95 -16.53 8.54
CA LYS A 86 15.39 -16.56 8.79
C LYS A 86 15.92 -17.99 8.64
N GLY A 87 16.29 -18.38 7.42
CA GLY A 87 17.12 -19.56 7.14
C GLY A 87 16.46 -20.91 7.39
N SER A 88 16.17 -21.63 6.30
CA SER A 88 16.28 -23.09 6.28
C SER A 88 17.75 -23.51 6.38
#